data_AF-A0A316PJT5-F1
#
_entry.id   AF-A0A316PJT5-F1
#
_cell.length_a   1.000
_cell.length_b   1.000
_cell.length_c   1.000
_cell.angle_alpha   90.00
_cell.angle_beta   90.00
_cell.angle_gamma   90.00
#
_symmetry.space_group_name_H-M   'P 1'
#
loop_
_entity.id
_entity.type
_entity.pdbx_description
1 polymer ?
#
loop_
_entity_poly.entity_id
_entity_poly.type
_entity_poly.pdbx_seq_one_letter_code
_entity_poly.pdbx_strand_id
1 'polypeptide(L)'
;MPPSGAEKLPPYCFCTKHGRGALARAKLLAGLFWIFAASVCMLAVYLAFQFSVLGTSGLACPVQLIKPLATAPLTIWQTELICMAGMLLSAVSLGSIVLWLSARLHSAFAAGVAMALGIFGLPLLAQNMPAGISQWLDLLPHDASGLYGELMRANLFHVFSLRIWSPWMFLFSQAVLAAVFPILCMRTWKRGR
;
A
#
# COMPACT_ATOMS: atom_id res chain seq x y z
N MET A 1 -9.24 0.12 39.37
CA MET A 1 -9.11 0.49 37.94
C MET A 1 -8.65 1.94 37.87
N PRO A 2 -7.46 2.20 37.33
CA PRO A 2 -7.40 3.05 36.15
C PRO A 2 -6.59 2.41 35.00
N PRO A 3 -6.87 2.78 33.73
CA PRO A 3 -6.25 2.24 32.52
C PRO A 3 -5.09 3.12 32.02
N SER A 4 -4.04 2.51 31.46
CA SER A 4 -3.17 3.05 30.38
C SER A 4 -1.98 2.09 30.22
N GLY A 5 -1.87 1.36 29.12
CA GLY A 5 -1.46 1.93 27.83
C GLY A 5 0.05 1.87 27.59
N ALA A 6 0.86 1.47 28.58
CA ALA A 6 2.25 1.09 28.38
C ALA A 6 2.41 -0.41 28.61
N GLU A 7 2.29 -1.21 27.55
CA GLU A 7 2.70 -2.62 27.59
C GLU A 7 4.23 -2.67 27.72
N LYS A 8 4.72 -2.44 28.95
CA LYS A 8 6.08 -2.80 29.34
C LYS A 8 6.17 -4.31 29.13
N LEU A 9 6.93 -4.75 28.10
CA LEU A 9 7.12 -6.19 27.88
C LEU A 9 7.46 -6.84 29.21
N PRO A 10 6.70 -7.86 29.63
CA PRO A 10 6.83 -8.48 30.93
C PRO A 10 8.26 -9.01 31.11
N PRO A 11 8.76 -9.05 32.36
CA PRO A 11 10.17 -9.32 32.67
C PRO A 11 10.69 -10.65 32.10
N TYR A 12 9.81 -11.61 31.80
CA TYR A 12 10.18 -12.88 31.16
C TYR A 12 10.72 -12.72 29.72
N CYS A 13 10.43 -11.62 29.00
CA CYS A 13 10.99 -11.36 27.67
C CYS A 13 12.51 -11.09 27.67
N PHE A 14 13.11 -10.85 28.84
CA PHE A 14 14.56 -10.74 29.00
C PHE A 14 15.24 -12.09 29.25
N CYS A 15 14.47 -13.14 29.55
CA CYS A 15 14.96 -14.47 29.87
C CYS A 15 14.77 -15.48 28.72
N THR A 16 14.23 -15.07 27.57
CA THR A 16 14.02 -15.99 26.44
C THR A 16 15.31 -16.20 25.64
N LYS A 17 15.62 -17.47 25.35
CA LYS A 17 16.75 -17.90 24.48
C LYS A 17 16.79 -17.17 23.13
N HIS A 18 15.63 -16.70 22.66
CA HIS A 18 15.48 -15.84 21.50
C HIS A 18 15.48 -14.37 21.94
N GLY A 19 16.55 -13.63 21.65
CA GLY A 19 16.71 -12.24 22.08
C GLY A 19 15.72 -11.27 21.42
N ARG A 20 15.82 -9.98 21.79
CA ARG A 20 14.95 -8.86 21.34
C ARG A 20 14.67 -8.81 19.83
N GLY A 21 15.63 -9.22 19.00
CA GLY A 21 15.49 -9.22 17.55
C GLY A 21 14.51 -10.26 17.00
N ALA A 22 14.36 -11.42 17.66
CA ALA A 22 13.44 -12.46 17.23
C ALA A 22 11.98 -12.08 17.50
N LEU A 23 11.71 -11.47 18.66
CA LEU A 23 10.38 -10.93 19.00
C LEU A 23 9.96 -9.82 18.04
N ALA A 24 10.86 -8.89 17.72
CA ALA A 24 10.59 -7.83 16.75
C ALA A 24 10.26 -8.40 15.35
N ARG A 25 10.98 -9.44 14.91
CA ARG A 25 10.69 -10.14 13.64
C ARG A 25 9.33 -10.83 13.66
N ALA A 26 9.01 -11.54 14.74
CA ALA A 26 7.73 -12.23 14.87
C ALA A 26 6.57 -11.23 14.84
N LYS A 27 6.68 -10.11 15.56
CA LYS A 27 5.67 -9.04 15.55
C LYS A 27 5.48 -8.42 14.17
N LEU A 28 6.59 -8.16 13.46
CA LEU A 28 6.56 -7.63 12.10
C LEU A 28 5.88 -8.60 11.13
N LEU A 29 6.29 -9.86 11.14
CA LEU A 29 5.76 -10.90 10.25
C LEU A 29 4.27 -11.15 10.52
N ALA A 30 3.86 -11.21 11.79
CA ALA A 30 2.46 -11.35 12.15
C ALA A 30 1.63 -10.15 11.66
N GLY A 31 2.14 -8.92 11.82
CA GLY A 31 1.48 -7.73 11.31
C GLY A 31 1.34 -7.72 9.79
N LEU A 32 2.42 -8.01 9.06
CA LEU A 32 2.40 -8.08 7.59
C LEU A 32 1.51 -9.21 7.08
N PHE A 33 1.53 -10.37 7.73
CA PHE A 33 0.64 -11.48 7.38
C PHE A 33 -0.82 -11.10 7.56
N TRP A 34 -1.17 -10.42 8.67
CA TRP A 34 -2.52 -9.94 8.90
C TRP A 34 -2.97 -8.94 7.82
N ILE A 35 -2.12 -7.96 7.49
CA ILE A 35 -2.40 -6.98 6.42
C ILE A 35 -2.63 -7.72 5.09
N PHE A 36 -1.72 -8.62 4.71
CA PHE A 36 -1.81 -9.36 3.47
C PHE A 36 -3.08 -10.22 3.40
N ALA A 37 -3.37 -11.00 4.45
CA ALA A 37 -4.54 -11.86 4.51
C ALA A 37 -5.85 -11.07 4.44
N ALA A 38 -5.94 -9.94 5.16
CA ALA A 38 -7.09 -9.06 5.14
C ALA A 38 -7.31 -8.45 3.73
N SER A 39 -6.23 -8.00 3.07
CA SER A 39 -6.30 -7.47 1.72
C SER A 39 -6.73 -8.51 0.69
N VAL A 40 -6.19 -9.74 0.75
CA VAL A 40 -6.62 -10.84 -0.13
C VAL A 40 -8.10 -11.17 0.07
N CYS A 41 -8.56 -11.21 1.33
CA CYS A 41 -9.96 -11.45 1.64
C CYS A 41 -10.88 -10.37 1.05
N MET A 42 -10.53 -9.09 1.21
CA MET A 42 -11.29 -7.99 0.61
C MET A 42 -11.33 -8.05 -0.92
N LEU A 43 -10.18 -8.32 -1.57
CA LEU A 43 -10.12 -8.45 -3.03
C LEU A 43 -10.96 -9.63 -3.55
N ALA A 44 -10.97 -10.76 -2.81
CA ALA A 44 -11.81 -11.90 -3.14
C ALA A 44 -13.31 -11.57 -3.07
N VAL A 45 -13.74 -10.84 -2.02
CA VAL A 45 -15.12 -10.35 -1.89
C VAL A 45 -15.47 -9.40 -3.03
N TYR A 46 -14.57 -8.48 -3.38
CA TYR A 46 -14.75 -7.56 -4.50
C TYR A 46 -14.92 -8.31 -5.83
N LEU A 47 -14.05 -9.29 -6.14
CA LEU A 47 -14.15 -10.11 -7.35
C LEU A 47 -15.44 -10.94 -7.39
N ALA A 48 -15.80 -11.55 -6.26
CA ALA A 48 -17.05 -12.31 -6.15
C ALA A 48 -18.27 -11.43 -6.43
N PHE A 49 -18.28 -10.21 -5.90
CA PHE A 49 -19.33 -9.22 -6.18
C PHE A 49 -19.35 -8.83 -7.65
N GLN A 50 -18.19 -8.51 -8.24
CA GLN A 50 -18.07 -8.10 -9.64
C GLN A 50 -18.55 -9.20 -10.60
N PHE A 51 -18.18 -10.46 -10.37
CA PHE A 51 -18.65 -11.58 -11.18
C PHE A 51 -20.13 -11.89 -10.97
N SER A 52 -20.66 -11.67 -9.77
CA SER A 52 -22.09 -11.87 -9.49
C SER A 52 -22.97 -10.85 -10.21
N VAL A 53 -22.49 -9.60 -10.34
CA VAL A 53 -23.26 -8.50 -10.95
C VAL A 53 -23.05 -8.40 -12.45
N LEU A 54 -21.79 -8.47 -12.92
CA LEU A 54 -21.41 -8.21 -14.31
C LEU A 54 -21.24 -9.49 -15.15
N GLY A 55 -21.12 -10.65 -14.50
CA GLY A 55 -20.77 -11.90 -15.16
C GLY A 55 -19.35 -11.94 -15.71
N THR A 56 -19.04 -12.97 -16.50
CA THR A 56 -17.68 -13.23 -17.04
C THR A 56 -17.58 -13.07 -18.56
N SER A 57 -18.69 -12.86 -19.26
CA SER A 57 -18.74 -12.84 -20.73
C SER A 57 -17.92 -11.72 -21.37
N GLY A 58 -17.69 -10.62 -20.65
CA GLY A 58 -16.91 -9.46 -21.14
C GLY A 58 -15.40 -9.53 -20.89
N LEU A 59 -14.89 -10.56 -20.21
CA LEU A 59 -13.50 -10.60 -19.73
C LEU A 59 -12.44 -10.60 -20.85
N ALA A 60 -12.77 -11.19 -22.00
CA ALA A 60 -11.88 -11.26 -23.17
C ALA A 60 -11.95 -10.00 -24.05
N CYS A 61 -12.90 -9.09 -23.79
CA CYS A 61 -13.04 -7.88 -24.58
C CYS A 61 -11.85 -6.92 -24.36
N PRO A 62 -11.49 -6.13 -25.37
CA PRO A 62 -10.47 -5.09 -25.23
C PRO A 62 -10.94 -4.02 -24.25
N VAL A 63 -10.00 -3.49 -23.46
CA VAL A 63 -10.32 -2.46 -22.46
C VAL A 63 -10.81 -1.14 -23.08
N GLN A 64 -10.49 -0.90 -24.36
CA GLN A 64 -11.02 0.24 -25.11
C GLN A 64 -12.56 0.23 -25.20
N LEU A 65 -13.22 -0.91 -25.00
CA LEU A 65 -14.67 -1.00 -24.96
C LEU A 65 -15.28 -0.26 -23.75
N ILE A 66 -14.56 -0.21 -22.62
CA ILE A 66 -14.94 0.56 -21.43
C ILE A 66 -14.49 2.01 -21.57
N LYS A 67 -13.27 2.23 -22.06
CA LYS A 67 -12.68 3.55 -22.22
C LYS A 67 -11.99 3.67 -23.59
N PRO A 68 -12.66 4.27 -24.60
CA PRO A 68 -12.16 4.27 -25.98
C PRO A 68 -10.76 4.88 -26.17
N LEU A 69 -10.40 5.83 -25.30
CA LEU A 69 -9.10 6.51 -25.30
C LEU A 69 -8.01 5.76 -24.50
N ALA A 70 -8.30 4.55 -24.01
CA ALA A 70 -7.31 3.76 -23.28
C ALA A 70 -6.13 3.39 -24.18
N THR A 71 -4.94 3.71 -23.71
CA THR A 71 -3.68 3.50 -24.46
C THR A 71 -3.17 2.06 -24.33
N ALA A 72 -3.58 1.34 -23.28
CA ALA A 72 -3.11 -0.01 -23.00
C ALA A 72 -3.82 -1.05 -23.89
N PRO A 73 -3.09 -1.86 -24.69
CA PRO A 73 -3.66 -2.94 -25.49
C PRO A 73 -3.90 -4.19 -24.63
N LEU A 74 -4.71 -4.05 -23.58
CA LEU A 74 -5.00 -5.10 -22.61
C LEU A 74 -6.46 -5.52 -22.68
N THR A 75 -6.74 -6.78 -22.33
CA THR A 75 -8.12 -7.21 -22.09
C THR A 75 -8.63 -6.64 -20.77
N ILE A 76 -9.95 -6.60 -20.61
CA ILE A 76 -10.59 -6.21 -19.35
C ILE A 76 -10.08 -7.07 -18.20
N TRP A 77 -9.95 -8.38 -18.40
CA TRP A 77 -9.42 -9.28 -17.37
C TRP A 77 -7.97 -9.01 -16.98
N GLN A 78 -7.10 -8.77 -17.96
CA GLN A 78 -5.69 -8.46 -17.68
C GLN A 78 -5.55 -7.14 -16.92
N THR A 79 -6.34 -6.14 -17.30
CA THR A 79 -6.42 -4.85 -16.61
C THR A 79 -6.82 -5.04 -15.15
N GLU A 80 -7.87 -5.82 -14.91
CA GLU A 80 -8.37 -6.11 -13.57
C GLU A 80 -7.28 -6.78 -12.71
N LEU A 81 -6.60 -7.81 -13.24
CA LEU A 81 -5.51 -8.49 -12.54
C LEU A 81 -4.35 -7.57 -12.17
N ILE A 82 -3.95 -6.66 -13.07
CA ILE A 82 -2.90 -5.68 -12.80
C ILE A 82 -3.35 -4.71 -11.70
N CYS A 83 -4.61 -4.27 -11.74
CA CYS A 83 -5.17 -3.40 -10.72
C CYS A 83 -5.22 -4.10 -9.35
N MET A 84 -5.64 -5.37 -9.30
CA MET A 84 -5.64 -6.19 -8.08
C MET A 84 -4.24 -6.33 -7.49
N ALA A 85 -3.24 -6.62 -8.33
CA ALA A 85 -1.85 -6.71 -7.89
C ALA A 85 -1.36 -5.37 -7.32
N GLY A 86 -1.70 -4.26 -7.96
CA GLY A 86 -1.38 -2.92 -7.48
C GLY A 86 -2.08 -2.56 -6.17
N MET A 87 -3.36 -2.90 -6.01
CA MET A 87 -4.12 -2.68 -4.78
C MET A 87 -3.52 -3.49 -3.61
N LEU A 88 -3.17 -4.75 -3.86
CA LEU A 88 -2.53 -5.61 -2.86
C LEU A 88 -1.18 -5.05 -2.42
N LEU A 89 -0.36 -4.64 -3.39
CA LEU A 89 0.96 -4.06 -3.12
C LEU A 89 0.86 -2.73 -2.36
N SER A 90 -0.10 -1.89 -2.75
CA SER A 90 -0.39 -0.62 -2.07
C SER A 90 -0.84 -0.86 -0.64
N ALA A 91 -1.71 -1.85 -0.39
CA ALA A 91 -2.16 -2.18 0.96
C ALA A 91 -0.99 -2.67 1.85
N VAL A 92 -0.10 -3.51 1.32
CA VAL A 92 1.11 -3.95 2.04
C VAL A 92 2.04 -2.77 2.32
N SER A 93 2.23 -1.86 1.37
CA SER A 93 3.07 -0.67 1.55
C SER A 93 2.50 0.27 2.62
N LEU A 94 1.20 0.57 2.58
CA LEU A 94 0.49 1.36 3.59
C LEU A 94 0.61 0.73 4.97
N GLY A 95 0.30 -0.56 5.08
CA GLY A 95 0.39 -1.30 6.33
C GLY A 95 1.82 -1.32 6.89
N SER A 96 2.83 -1.41 6.02
CA SER A 96 4.24 -1.32 6.42
C SER A 96 4.61 0.05 7.00
N ILE A 97 4.10 1.13 6.39
CA ILE A 97 4.30 2.50 6.90
C ILE A 97 3.58 2.67 8.25
N VAL A 98 2.34 2.19 8.39
CA VAL A 98 1.59 2.21 9.66
C VAL A 98 2.37 1.49 10.76
N LEU A 99 2.91 0.30 10.47
CA LEU A 99 3.70 -0.47 11.43
C LEU A 99 4.98 0.27 11.86
N TRP A 100 5.70 0.86 10.90
CA TRP A 100 6.88 1.67 11.19
C TRP A 100 6.53 2.91 12.03
N LEU A 101 5.44 3.59 11.70
CA LEU A 101 5.01 4.78 12.41
C LEU A 101 4.53 4.43 13.83
N SER A 102 3.85 3.29 14.00
CA SER A 102 3.48 2.75 15.31
C SER A 102 4.72 2.44 16.15
N ALA A 103 5.79 1.93 15.53
CA ALA A 103 7.06 1.72 16.20
C ALA A 103 7.73 3.03 16.67
N ARG A 104 7.55 4.13 15.91
CA ARG A 104 8.12 5.45 16.22
C ARG A 104 7.32 6.24 17.25
N LEU A 105 5.98 6.22 17.14
CA LEU A 105 5.08 6.98 17.99
C LEU A 105 4.72 6.23 19.29
N HIS A 106 5.17 4.99 19.45
CA HIS A 106 4.85 4.11 20.57
C HIS A 106 3.35 3.90 20.82
N SER A 107 2.50 4.27 19.85
CA SER A 107 1.05 4.21 19.92
C SER A 107 0.50 3.81 18.56
N ALA A 108 -0.31 2.73 18.54
CA ALA A 108 -1.02 2.30 17.34
C ALA A 108 -2.08 3.32 16.90
N PHE A 109 -2.75 3.96 17.85
CA PHE A 109 -3.77 4.97 17.58
C PHE A 109 -3.16 6.21 16.89
N ALA A 110 -2.05 6.73 17.43
CA ALA A 110 -1.38 7.90 16.86
C ALA A 110 -0.87 7.62 15.43
N ALA A 111 -0.36 6.41 15.18
CA ALA A 111 0.06 5.99 13.86
C ALA A 111 -1.11 5.87 12.87
N GLY A 112 -2.25 5.34 13.32
CA GLY A 112 -3.47 5.27 12.51
C GLY A 112 -4.00 6.65 12.13
N VAL A 113 -4.06 7.58 13.09
CA VAL A 113 -4.50 8.97 12.84
C VAL A 113 -3.55 9.69 11.88
N ALA A 114 -2.24 9.58 12.08
CA ALA A 114 -1.26 10.20 11.19
C ALA A 114 -1.35 9.64 9.75
N MET A 115 -1.60 8.34 9.59
CA MET A 115 -1.81 7.74 8.27
C MET A 115 -3.16 8.13 7.66
N ALA A 116 -4.22 8.25 8.46
CA ALA A 116 -5.50 8.75 8.01
C ALA A 116 -5.42 10.21 7.57
N LEU A 117 -4.61 11.05 8.23
CA LEU A 117 -4.34 12.42 7.76
C LEU A 117 -3.48 12.45 6.50
N GLY A 118 -2.60 11.46 6.33
CA GLY A 118 -1.73 11.35 5.16
C GLY A 118 -2.50 10.92 3.90
N ILE A 119 -3.23 9.80 3.99
CA ILE A 119 -4.38 9.53 3.10
C ILE A 119 -5.34 10.74 3.26
N PHE A 120 -6.33 11.08 2.44
CA PHE A 120 -7.16 12.30 2.65
C PHE A 120 -6.45 13.67 2.60
N GLY A 121 -5.39 13.96 3.37
CA GLY A 121 -4.69 15.25 3.36
C GLY A 121 -3.73 15.43 2.18
N LEU A 122 -2.93 14.42 1.84
CA LEU A 122 -2.05 14.49 0.66
C LEU A 122 -2.75 14.75 -0.68
N PRO A 123 -3.89 14.12 -1.05
CA PRO A 123 -4.53 14.40 -2.33
C PRO A 123 -5.05 15.84 -2.39
N LEU A 124 -5.53 16.40 -1.28
CA LEU A 124 -5.96 17.79 -1.21
C LEU A 124 -4.78 18.74 -1.45
N LEU A 125 -3.61 18.41 -0.93
CA LEU A 125 -2.39 19.17 -1.21
C LEU A 125 -1.93 18.99 -2.67
N ALA A 126 -1.97 17.77 -3.20
CA ALA A 126 -1.55 17.46 -4.56
C ALA A 126 -2.38 18.20 -5.62
N GLN A 127 -3.70 18.32 -5.41
CA GLN A 127 -4.60 19.05 -6.32
C GLN A 127 -4.30 20.56 -6.40
N ASN A 128 -3.69 21.14 -5.36
CA ASN A 128 -3.35 22.55 -5.31
C ASN A 128 -1.87 22.83 -5.66
N MET A 129 -1.09 21.78 -5.98
CA MET A 129 0.34 21.88 -6.27
C MET A 129 0.61 21.92 -7.78
N PRO A 130 1.76 22.51 -8.20
CA PRO A 130 2.22 22.43 -9.58
C PRO A 130 2.36 20.98 -10.06
N ALA A 131 2.07 20.73 -11.34
CA ALA A 131 2.05 19.40 -11.95
C ALA A 131 3.33 18.57 -11.70
N GLY A 132 4.49 19.22 -11.63
CA GLY A 132 5.75 18.54 -11.33
C GLY A 132 5.81 17.96 -9.92
N ILE A 133 5.20 18.60 -8.92
CA ILE A 133 5.19 18.15 -7.52
C ILE A 133 4.06 17.14 -7.29
N SER A 134 2.88 17.38 -7.86
CA SER A 134 1.73 16.48 -7.73
C SER A 134 2.05 15.07 -8.24
N GLN A 135 2.76 14.96 -9.37
CA GLN A 135 3.19 13.67 -9.94
C GLN A 135 4.02 12.82 -8.96
N TRP A 136 4.89 13.43 -8.16
CA TRP A 136 5.67 12.69 -7.16
C TRP A 136 4.86 12.36 -5.90
N LEU A 137 3.89 13.22 -5.54
CA LEU A 137 2.96 12.95 -4.45
C LEU A 137 2.02 11.78 -4.80
N ASP A 138 1.62 11.64 -6.06
CA ASP A 138 0.77 10.55 -6.54
C ASP A 138 1.47 9.18 -6.49
N LEU A 139 2.80 9.14 -6.41
CA LEU A 139 3.55 7.90 -6.19
C LEU A 139 3.45 7.36 -4.76
N LEU A 140 2.93 8.15 -3.82
CA LEU A 140 2.66 7.67 -2.47
C LEU A 140 1.48 6.69 -2.48
N PRO A 141 1.41 5.78 -1.49
CA PRO A 141 0.39 4.73 -1.48
C PRO A 141 -1.06 5.23 -1.28
N HIS A 142 -1.26 6.54 -1.25
CA HIS A 142 -2.57 7.14 -1.08
C HIS A 142 -3.50 6.84 -2.26
N ASP A 143 -2.97 6.81 -3.49
CA ASP A 143 -3.76 6.62 -4.70
C ASP A 143 -3.80 5.17 -5.20
N ALA A 144 -3.94 4.22 -4.26
CA ALA A 144 -4.03 2.78 -4.56
C ALA A 144 -5.14 2.43 -5.58
N SER A 145 -6.20 3.23 -5.64
CA SER A 145 -7.31 3.11 -6.60
C SER A 145 -7.04 3.79 -7.95
N GLY A 146 -6.08 4.72 -8.02
CA GLY A 146 -5.75 5.49 -9.23
C GLY A 146 -5.08 4.68 -10.33
N LEU A 147 -4.54 3.48 -10.00
CA LEU A 147 -3.88 2.61 -10.99
C LEU A 147 -4.79 2.26 -12.16
N TYR A 148 -6.09 2.06 -11.92
CA TYR A 148 -7.05 1.83 -13.01
C TYR A 148 -7.14 3.06 -13.93
N GLY A 149 -7.19 4.26 -13.35
CA GLY A 149 -7.19 5.52 -14.11
C GLY A 149 -5.92 5.74 -14.91
N GLU A 150 -4.76 5.47 -14.31
CA GLU A 150 -3.44 5.60 -14.92
C GLU A 150 -3.19 4.56 -16.02
N LEU A 151 -3.68 3.32 -15.88
CA LEU A 151 -3.58 2.30 -16.92
C LEU A 151 -4.37 2.70 -18.18
N MET A 152 -5.46 3.47 -18.00
CA MET A 152 -6.25 4.00 -19.11
C MET A 152 -5.75 5.34 -19.65
N ARG A 153 -4.72 5.95 -19.04
CA ARG A 153 -4.20 7.26 -19.42
C ARG A 153 -2.79 7.11 -19.99
N ALA A 154 -2.44 7.92 -20.98
CA ALA A 154 -1.08 8.00 -21.51
C ALA A 154 -0.19 8.91 -20.64
N ASN A 155 -0.21 8.74 -19.31
CA ASN A 155 0.60 9.56 -18.42
C ASN A 155 2.04 9.03 -18.43
N LEU A 156 3.00 9.93 -18.70
CA LEU A 156 4.42 9.60 -18.77
C LEU A 156 5.15 10.42 -17.71
N PHE A 157 5.92 9.72 -16.89
CA PHE A 157 6.84 10.38 -15.97
C PHE A 157 8.12 10.75 -16.71
N HIS A 158 8.54 11.99 -16.51
CA HIS A 158 9.81 12.49 -17.00
C HIS A 158 10.86 12.35 -15.90
N VAL A 159 11.58 11.22 -15.90
CA VAL A 159 12.72 11.01 -15.01
C VAL A 159 13.99 11.30 -15.80
N PHE A 160 14.50 12.52 -15.68
CA PHE A 160 15.60 13.06 -16.50
C PHE A 160 15.30 12.97 -18.01
N SER A 161 15.82 11.95 -18.70
CA SER A 161 15.64 11.70 -20.14
C SER A 161 14.78 10.45 -20.43
N LEU A 162 14.48 9.65 -19.40
CA LEU A 162 13.68 8.44 -19.50
C LEU A 162 12.20 8.78 -19.36
N ARG A 163 11.41 8.35 -20.34
CA ARG A 163 9.95 8.43 -20.32
C ARG A 163 9.41 7.07 -19.90
N ILE A 164 8.99 6.96 -18.65
CA ILE A 164 8.46 5.72 -18.10
C ILE A 164 6.95 5.88 -17.97
N TRP A 165 6.22 4.86 -18.40
CA TRP A 165 4.76 4.84 -18.30
C TRP A 165 4.33 4.78 -16.83
N SER A 166 3.39 5.64 -16.44
CA SER A 166 2.99 5.83 -15.04
C SER A 166 2.56 4.58 -14.27
N PRO A 167 1.87 3.59 -14.85
CA PRO A 167 1.42 2.43 -14.11
C PRO A 167 2.59 1.57 -13.60
N TRP A 168 3.66 1.46 -14.39
CA TRP A 168 4.86 0.73 -13.99
C TRP A 168 5.63 1.46 -12.89
N MET A 169 5.68 2.79 -12.94
CA MET A 169 6.32 3.58 -11.88
C MET A 169 5.55 3.49 -10.57
N PHE A 170 4.22 3.49 -10.62
CA PHE A 170 3.40 3.30 -9.45
C PHE A 170 3.65 1.93 -8.81
N LEU A 171 3.59 0.84 -9.60
CA LEU A 171 3.88 -0.49 -9.07
C LEU A 171 5.29 -0.59 -8.48
N PHE A 172 6.28 0.04 -9.13
CA PHE A 172 7.65 0.09 -8.62
C PHE A 172 7.75 0.86 -7.31
N SER A 173 7.12 2.04 -7.19
CA SER A 173 7.15 2.83 -5.96
C SER A 173 6.54 2.06 -4.79
N GLN A 174 5.38 1.43 -5.00
CA GLN A 174 4.73 0.64 -3.95
C GLN A 174 5.58 -0.57 -3.52
N ALA A 175 6.25 -1.24 -4.47
CA ALA A 175 7.18 -2.33 -4.15
C ALA A 175 8.36 -1.85 -3.30
N VAL A 176 8.95 -0.71 -3.64
CA VAL A 176 10.06 -0.12 -2.89
C VAL A 176 9.61 0.25 -1.47
N LEU A 177 8.45 0.90 -1.32
CA LEU A 177 7.91 1.28 0.00
C LEU A 177 7.60 0.04 0.84
N ALA A 178 6.96 -0.97 0.25
CA ALA A 178 6.67 -2.24 0.90
C ALA A 178 7.94 -2.98 1.36
N ALA A 179 9.09 -2.80 0.70
CA ALA A 179 10.36 -3.40 1.12
C ALA A 179 11.11 -2.55 2.17
N VAL A 180 11.14 -1.23 2.01
CA VAL A 180 11.94 -0.32 2.83
C VAL A 180 11.35 -0.14 4.23
N PHE A 181 10.04 0.08 4.35
CA PHE A 181 9.42 0.37 5.65
C PHE A 181 9.47 -0.78 6.66
N PRO A 182 9.33 -2.06 6.27
CA PRO A 182 9.56 -3.18 7.18
C PRO A 182 11.01 -3.24 7.70
N ILE A 183 11.99 -2.94 6.85
CA ILE A 183 13.41 -2.89 7.25
C ILE A 183 13.63 -1.75 8.26
N LEU A 184 13.04 -0.59 8.01
CA LEU A 184 13.09 0.53 8.95
C LEU A 184 12.40 0.20 10.28
N CYS A 185 11.24 -0.47 10.24
CA CYS A 185 10.48 -0.90 11.42
C CYS A 185 11.31 -1.88 12.28
N MET A 186 11.98 -2.83 11.62
CA MET A 186 12.94 -3.73 12.26
C MET A 186 14.09 -2.97 12.93
N ARG A 187 14.63 -1.93 12.29
CA ARG A 187 15.71 -1.10 12.86
C ARG A 187 15.21 -0.28 14.05
N THR A 188 14.00 0.28 13.99
CA THR A 188 13.43 1.07 15.10
C THR A 188 13.14 0.21 16.32
N TRP A 189 12.59 -0.99 16.17
CA TRP A 189 12.36 -1.88 17.31
C TRP A 189 13.64 -2.48 17.89
N LYS A 190 14.70 -2.64 17.08
CA LYS A 190 16.01 -3.04 17.60
C LYS A 190 16.72 -1.94 18.39
N ARG A 191 16.57 -0.67 17.97
CA ARG A 191 17.19 0.49 18.64
C ARG A 191 16.35 1.02 19.81
N GLY A 192 15.03 0.90 19.76
CA GLY A 192 14.09 1.44 20.73
C GLY A 192 13.88 0.54 21.94
N ARG A 193 14.84 0.59 22.88
CA ARG A 193 14.62 0.61 24.33
C ARG A 193 15.85 1.21 24.96
#